data_AF-A1K2B4-F1
#
_entry.id   AF-A1K2B4-F1
#
_cell.length_a   1.000
_cell.length_b   1.000
_cell.length_c   1.000
_cell.angle_alpha   90.00
_cell.angle_beta   90.00
_cell.angle_gamma   90.00
#
_symmetry.space_group_name_H-M   'P 1'
#
loop_
_entity.id
_entity.type
_entity.pdbx_description
1 polymer ?
#
loop_
_entity_poly.entity_id
_entity_poly.type
_entity_poly.pdbx_seq_one_letter_code
_entity_poly.pdbx_strand_id
1 'polypeptide(L)'
;MERSFIFKSKHGQTVGLPPRVELPKSVKQVDIVALGQARLIVPSGGAWDSWFESEGVSDDFMDTREQPSGQYRGSFRTHQPYARYQDDVLGLAP
;
A
#
# COMPACT_ATOMS: atom_id res chain seq x y z
N MET A 1 -5.06 30.90 17.83
CA MET A 1 -3.70 30.50 17.44
C MET A 1 -2.90 30.36 18.73
N GLU A 2 -2.45 29.15 19.07
CA GLU A 2 -1.66 28.88 20.28
C GLU A 2 -0.17 28.96 19.95
N ARG A 3 0.65 29.44 20.89
CA ARG A 3 2.12 29.41 20.77
C ARG A 3 2.69 28.43 21.75
N SER A 4 3.80 27.80 21.38
CA SER A 4 4.53 26.90 22.24
C SER A 4 6.03 27.03 22.01
N PHE A 5 6.80 26.33 22.85
CA PHE A 5 8.24 26.29 22.81
C PHE A 5 8.72 25.04 22.08
N ILE A 6 9.85 25.20 21.40
CA ILE A 6 10.61 24.08 20.83
C ILE A 6 11.78 23.81 21.77
N PHE A 7 11.86 22.60 22.25
CA PHE A 7 12.98 22.11 23.05
C PHE A 7 13.90 21.28 22.15
N LYS A 8 15.21 21.50 22.27
CA LYS A 8 16.21 20.72 21.52
C LYS A 8 17.06 19.92 22.49
N SER A 9 17.27 18.65 22.17
CA SER A 9 18.13 17.73 22.93
C SER A 9 19.06 16.96 21.97
N LYS A 10 19.94 16.12 22.53
CA LYS A 10 20.76 15.19 21.74
C LYS A 10 19.93 14.18 20.94
N HIS A 11 18.68 13.95 21.33
CA HIS A 11 17.78 12.99 20.70
C HIS A 11 16.82 13.63 19.69
N GLY A 12 16.91 14.94 19.44
CA GLY A 12 16.07 15.64 18.46
C GLY A 12 15.35 16.86 19.05
N GLN A 13 14.23 17.23 18.43
CA GLN A 13 13.40 18.36 18.84
C GLN A 13 12.04 17.90 19.36
N THR A 14 11.52 18.62 20.35
CA THR A 14 10.20 18.37 20.94
C THR A 14 9.41 19.67 20.93
N VAL A 15 8.17 19.61 20.47
CA VAL A 15 7.20 20.70 20.56
C VAL A 15 6.27 20.40 21.73
N GLY A 16 6.14 21.33 22.68
CA GLY A 16 5.11 21.18 23.72
C GLY A 16 3.72 21.44 23.13
N LEU A 17 2.72 20.62 23.42
CA LEU A 17 1.33 20.94 23.06
C LEU A 17 0.63 21.54 24.27
N PRO A 18 0.15 22.81 24.20
CA PRO A 18 -0.68 23.39 25.25
C PRO A 18 -2.01 22.62 25.41
N PRO A 19 -2.63 22.63 26.61
CA PRO A 19 -3.84 21.84 26.88
C PRO A 19 -5.00 22.02 25.90
N ARG A 20 -5.13 23.21 25.30
CA ARG A 20 -6.20 23.51 24.31
C ARG A 20 -6.02 22.81 22.96
N VAL A 21 -4.81 22.33 22.67
CA VAL A 21 -4.45 21.65 21.41
C VAL A 21 -3.76 20.31 21.68
N GLU A 22 -3.96 19.75 22.88
CA GLU A 22 -3.49 18.40 23.20
C GLU A 22 -4.25 17.37 22.37
N LEU A 23 -3.52 16.34 21.94
CA LEU A 23 -4.14 15.18 21.32
C LEU A 23 -4.90 14.35 22.37
N PRO A 24 -5.93 13.58 21.96
CA PRO A 24 -6.62 12.67 22.86
C PRO A 24 -5.65 11.69 23.55
N LYS A 25 -5.93 11.33 24.80
CA LYS A 25 -5.07 10.43 25.60
C LYS A 25 -4.84 9.04 24.98
N SER A 26 -5.73 8.62 24.09
CA SER A 26 -5.63 7.38 23.32
C SER A 26 -4.52 7.39 22.28
N VAL A 27 -4.13 8.57 21.77
CA VAL A 27 -3.09 8.72 20.75
C VAL A 27 -1.71 8.53 21.39
N LYS A 28 -0.97 7.52 20.92
CA LYS A 28 0.40 7.20 21.40
C LYS A 28 1.49 7.45 20.38
N GLN A 29 1.14 7.45 19.10
CA GLN A 29 2.06 7.67 17.98
C GLN A 29 1.42 8.63 17.00
N VAL A 30 2.28 9.41 16.34
CA VAL A 30 1.87 10.38 15.34
C VAL A 30 2.78 10.28 14.11
N ASP A 31 2.19 10.47 12.95
CA ASP A 31 2.92 10.66 11.70
C ASP A 31 3.17 12.16 11.52
N ILE A 32 4.39 12.51 11.10
CA ILE A 32 4.81 13.89 10.90
C ILE A 32 5.07 14.11 9.41
N VAL A 33 4.23 14.91 8.77
CA VAL A 33 4.33 15.23 7.34
C VAL A 33 4.97 16.62 7.17
N ALA A 34 6.01 16.70 6.33
CA ALA A 34 6.66 17.97 6.01
C ALA A 34 5.89 18.73 4.93
N LEU A 35 5.46 19.96 5.23
CA LEU A 35 4.77 20.86 4.31
C LEU A 35 5.57 22.16 4.21
N GLY A 36 6.69 22.12 3.46
CA GLY A 36 7.65 23.22 3.41
C GLY A 36 8.24 23.54 4.79
N GLN A 37 7.99 24.75 5.29
CA GLN A 37 8.41 25.16 6.64
C GLN A 37 7.44 24.69 7.75
N ALA A 38 6.25 24.20 7.39
CA ALA A 38 5.28 23.68 8.34
C ALA A 38 5.45 22.17 8.54
N ARG A 39 4.93 21.68 9.66
CA ARG A 39 4.81 20.25 9.96
C ARG A 39 3.35 19.97 10.32
N LEU A 40 2.74 19.01 9.62
CA LEU A 40 1.43 18.47 9.96
C LEU A 40 1.62 17.24 10.86
N ILE A 41 0.93 17.22 11.99
CA ILE A 41 0.98 16.12 12.97
C ILE A 41 -0.39 15.45 12.95
N VAL A 42 -0.43 14.16 12.65
CA VAL A 42 -1.66 13.35 12.63
C VAL A 42 -1.45 12.07 13.44
N PRO A 43 -2.46 11.55 14.16
CA PRO A 43 -2.36 10.24 14.80
C PRO A 43 -1.94 9.16 13.80
N SER A 44 -0.95 8.33 14.16
CA SER A 44 -0.46 7.27 13.28
C SER A 44 -1.56 6.26 12.98
N GLY A 45 -1.63 5.81 11.73
CA GLY A 45 -2.63 4.84 11.28
C GLY A 45 -4.02 5.42 11.03
N GLY A 46 -4.29 6.67 11.40
CA GLY A 46 -5.54 7.39 11.08
C GLY A 46 -5.60 7.95 9.67
N ALA A 47 -4.59 7.69 8.83
CA ALA A 47 -4.56 8.15 7.44
C ALA A 47 -5.77 7.63 6.63
N TRP A 48 -6.24 6.43 6.94
CA TRP A 48 -7.45 5.89 6.35
C TRP A 48 -8.70 6.62 6.82
N ASP A 49 -8.84 6.87 8.13
CA ASP A 49 -9.99 7.61 8.67
C ASP A 49 -10.09 9.00 8.05
N SER A 50 -8.98 9.74 8.02
CA SER A 50 -8.92 11.06 7.38
C SER A 50 -9.15 11.02 5.87
N TRP A 51 -8.76 9.95 5.18
CA TRP A 51 -9.01 9.78 3.75
C TRP A 51 -10.50 9.52 3.47
N PHE A 52 -11.14 8.67 4.28
CA PHE A 52 -12.57 8.37 4.16
C PHE A 52 -13.46 9.54 4.59
N GLU A 53 -13.00 10.42 5.49
CA GLU A 53 -13.71 11.65 5.89
C GLU A 53 -13.56 12.80 4.88
N SER A 54 -12.66 12.66 3.90
CA SER A 54 -12.45 13.69 2.88
C SER A 54 -13.61 13.78 1.88
N GLU A 55 -13.64 14.86 1.10
CA GLU A 55 -14.65 15.03 0.06
C GLU A 55 -14.60 13.83 -0.90
N GLY A 56 -15.78 13.27 -1.16
CA GLY A 56 -15.93 12.11 -2.02
C GLY A 56 -15.54 12.39 -3.47
N VAL A 57 -15.64 11.35 -4.28
CA VAL A 57 -15.48 11.46 -5.73
C VAL A 57 -16.71 12.10 -6.37
N SER A 58 -16.58 12.59 -7.61
CA SER A 58 -17.71 13.13 -8.37
C SER A 58 -18.76 12.06 -8.68
N ASP A 59 -19.98 12.49 -9.00
CA ASP A 59 -21.11 11.59 -9.29
C ASP A 59 -20.84 10.65 -10.48
N ASP A 60 -19.96 11.03 -11.41
CA ASP A 60 -19.57 10.27 -12.60
C ASP A 60 -18.30 9.42 -12.43
N PHE A 61 -17.72 9.42 -11.22
CA PHE A 61 -16.44 8.75 -10.99
C PHE A 61 -16.55 7.23 -11.15
N MET A 62 -15.89 6.70 -12.18
CA MET A 62 -15.88 5.27 -12.51
C MET A 62 -17.26 4.69 -12.83
N ASP A 63 -18.15 5.48 -13.44
CA ASP A 63 -19.49 5.06 -13.91
C ASP A 63 -19.47 3.76 -14.73
N THR A 64 -18.37 3.54 -15.46
CA THR A 64 -18.09 2.24 -16.09
C THR A 64 -16.65 1.81 -15.80
N ARG A 65 -16.46 0.50 -15.65
CA ARG A 65 -15.14 -0.11 -15.51
C ARG A 65 -14.82 -0.88 -16.78
N GLU A 66 -13.85 -0.41 -17.56
CA GLU A 66 -13.34 -1.11 -18.74
C GLU A 66 -12.53 -2.35 -18.32
N GLN A 67 -13.23 -3.40 -17.92
CA GLN A 67 -12.61 -4.66 -17.51
C GLN A 67 -12.51 -5.61 -18.71
N PRO A 68 -11.31 -5.99 -19.16
CA PRO A 68 -11.14 -6.95 -20.24
C PRO A 68 -11.57 -8.36 -19.80
N SER A 69 -11.86 -9.22 -20.78
CA SER A 69 -12.12 -10.64 -20.53
C SER A 69 -10.90 -11.31 -19.90
N GLY A 70 -11.14 -12.31 -19.04
CA GLY A 70 -10.08 -13.12 -18.44
C GLY A 70 -9.15 -13.72 -19.51
N GLN A 71 -7.84 -13.62 -19.28
CA GLN A 71 -6.85 -14.18 -20.20
C GLN A 71 -6.85 -15.71 -20.09
N TYR A 72 -6.93 -16.40 -21.24
CA TYR A 72 -6.66 -17.82 -21.29
C TYR A 72 -5.17 -18.08 -21.05
N ARG A 73 -4.86 -18.87 -20.01
CA ARG A 73 -3.52 -19.43 -19.80
C ARG A 73 -3.56 -20.89 -20.22
N GLY A 74 -2.73 -21.26 -21.19
CA GLY A 74 -2.62 -22.65 -21.64
C GLY A 74 -2.32 -23.59 -20.46
N SER A 75 -2.87 -24.80 -20.51
CA SER A 75 -2.59 -25.81 -19.50
C SER A 75 -1.09 -26.14 -19.45
N PHE A 76 -0.59 -26.40 -18.24
CA PHE A 76 0.76 -26.90 -18.06
C PHE A 76 0.92 -28.19 -18.87
N ARG A 77 1.82 -28.19 -19.86
CA ARG A 77 2.19 -29.40 -20.58
C ARG A 77 3.20 -30.17 -19.73
N THR A 78 2.78 -31.29 -19.16
CA THR A 78 3.73 -32.29 -18.67
C THR A 78 4.49 -32.82 -19.88
N HIS A 79 5.77 -32.51 -19.97
CA HIS A 79 6.64 -33.11 -20.97
C HIS A 79 6.72 -34.61 -20.66
N GLN A 80 5.98 -35.47 -21.37
CA GLN A 80 6.14 -36.93 -21.26
C GLN A 80 7.51 -37.30 -21.87
N PRO A 81 8.51 -37.77 -21.10
CA PRO A 81 9.82 -38.09 -21.65
C PRO A 81 9.96 -39.53 -22.18
N TYR A 82 8.88 -40.33 -22.24
CA TYR A 82 8.94 -41.77 -22.53
C TYR A 82 8.35 -42.20 -23.88
N ALA A 83 8.56 -41.43 -24.95
CA ALA A 83 8.22 -41.88 -26.30
C ALA A 83 9.38 -42.58 -27.05
N ARG A 84 10.55 -42.76 -26.41
CA ARG A 84 11.77 -43.24 -27.09
C ARG A 84 12.06 -44.74 -26.97
N TYR A 85 11.12 -45.54 -26.46
CA TYR A 85 11.32 -46.99 -26.23
C TYR A 85 10.46 -47.90 -27.13
N GLN A 86 9.75 -47.36 -28.12
CA GLN A 86 8.91 -48.18 -29.01
C GLN A 86 9.51 -48.41 -30.41
N ASP A 87 10.54 -47.67 -30.80
CA ASP A 87 11.13 -47.78 -32.14
C ASP A 87 12.31 -48.77 -32.25
N ASP A 88 12.91 -49.21 -31.13
CA ASP A 88 14.09 -50.10 -31.14
C ASP A 88 13.78 -51.60 -31.01
N VAL A 89 12.50 -52.02 -30.97
CA VAL A 89 12.13 -53.43 -30.65
C VAL A 89 11.52 -54.21 -31.83
N LEU A 90 11.26 -53.63 -33.00
CA LEU A 90 10.74 -54.39 -34.16
C LEU A 90 11.45 -53.96 -35.46
N GLY A 91 12.46 -54.75 -35.87
CA GLY A 91 13.44 -54.43 -36.92
C GLY A 91 13.00 -54.51 -38.39
N LEU A 92 14.02 -54.61 -39.27
CA LEU A 92 14.07 -54.64 -40.77
C LEU A 92 14.51 -53.28 -41.34
N ALA A 93 15.57 -53.07 -42.15
CA ALA A 93 16.60 -53.85 -42.87
C ALA A 93 17.66 -52.80 -43.36
N PRO A 94 18.79 -53.10 -44.06
CA PRO A 94 19.20 -54.30 -44.78
C PRO A 94 20.07 -55.29 -43.99
#